data_AF-A0A966CC57-F1
#
_entry.id   AF-A0A966CC57-F1
#
_cell.length_a   1.000
_cell.length_b   1.000
_cell.length_c   1.000
_cell.angle_alpha   90.00
_cell.angle_beta   90.00
_cell.angle_gamma   90.00
#
_symmetry.space_group_name_H-M   'P 1'
#
loop_
_entity.id
_entity.type
_entity.pdbx_description
1 polymer ?
#
loop_
_entity_poly.entity_id
_entity_poly.type
_entity_poly.pdbx_seq_one_letter_code
_entity_poly.pdbx_strand_id
1 'polypeptide(L)' 'MTNIIVGRYEVIKSIGSGGFGETFLAKDTQMPSGKQVVVKRLKPVNENN' A
#
# COMPACT_ATOMS: atom_id res chain seq x y z
N MET A 1 -11.23 -10.66 -3.98
CA MET A 1 -11.08 -9.32 -4.59
C MET A 1 -9.67 -8.83 -4.30
N THR A 2 -8.85 -8.60 -5.32
CA THR A 2 -7.48 -8.08 -5.15
C THR A 2 -7.53 -6.59 -4.83
N ASN A 3 -6.85 -6.17 -3.77
CA ASN A 3 -6.77 -4.76 -3.40
C ASN A 3 -5.57 -4.16 -4.13
N ILE A 4 -5.84 -3.30 -5.13
CA ILE A 4 -4.82 -2.67 -5.96
C ILE A 4 -4.73 -1.19 -5.59
N ILE A 5 -3.57 -0.78 -5.10
CA ILE A 5 -3.27 0.62 -4.80
C ILE A 5 -2.80 1.29 -6.09
N VAL A 6 -3.44 2.41 -6.44
CA VAL A 6 -3.15 3.25 -7.63
C VAL A 6 -3.05 2.48 -8.95
N GLY A 7 -3.77 1.36 -9.07
CA GLY A 7 -3.75 0.54 -10.29
C GLY A 7 -2.43 -0.22 -10.54
N ARG A 8 -1.47 -0.21 -9.61
CA ARG A 8 -0.13 -0.78 -9.80
C ARG A 8 0.33 -1.73 -8.70
N TYR A 9 0.00 -1.46 -7.44
CA TYR A 9 0.54 -2.24 -6.33
C TYR A 9 -0.54 -3.16 -5.78
N GLU A 10 -0.43 -4.46 -6.06
CA GLU A 10 -1.32 -5.47 -5.53
C GLU A 10 -0.92 -5.79 -4.08
N VAL A 11 -1.81 -5.54 -3.13
CA VAL A 11 -1.55 -5.77 -1.70
C VAL A 11 -1.49 -7.27 -1.40
N ILE A 12 -0.37 -7.71 -0.83
CA ILE A 12 -0.19 -9.08 -0.33
C ILE A 12 -0.68 -9.18 1.11
N LYS A 13 -0.20 -8.28 1.99
CA LYS A 13 -0.64 -8.19 3.39
C LYS A 13 -0.34 -6.82 4.01
N SER A 14 -1.13 -6.44 5.01
CA SER A 14 -0.77 -5.35 5.91
C SER A 14 0.40 -5.77 6.79
N ILE A 15 1.36 -4.86 6.99
CA ILE A 15 2.56 -5.10 7.81
C ILE A 15 2.76 -4.03 8.88
N GLY A 16 1.88 -3.03 8.98
CA GLY A 16 1.91 -2.05 10.05
C GLY A 16 0.87 -0.94 9.86
N SER A 17 0.49 -0.31 10.96
CA SER A 17 -0.38 0.87 10.96
C SER A 17 0.02 1.81 12.10
N GLY A 18 -0.27 3.11 11.96
CA GLY A 18 0.01 4.11 12.99
C GLY A 18 -0.59 5.47 12.65
N GLY A 19 -0.18 6.50 13.40
CA GLY A 19 -0.69 7.87 13.26
C GLY A 19 -0.50 8.45 11.85
N PHE A 20 0.59 8.10 11.17
CA PHE A 20 0.90 8.58 9.83
C PHE A 20 0.23 7.77 8.70
N GLY A 21 -0.39 6.63 9.01
CA GLY A 21 -1.07 5.79 8.02
C GLY A 21 -0.72 4.31 8.08
N GLU A 22 -0.99 3.61 6.98
CA GLU A 22 -0.93 2.15 6.87
C GLU A 22 0.23 1.71 5.98
N THR A 23 0.82 0.56 6.30
CA THR A 23 1.97 -0.01 5.60
C THR A 23 1.62 -1.39 5.09
N PHE A 24 1.88 -1.63 3.80
CA PHE A 24 1.56 -2.89 3.12
C PHE A 24 2.79 -3.49 2.48
N LEU A 25 2.90 -4.81 2.51
CA LEU A 25 3.71 -5.56 1.55
C LEU A 25 2.87 -5.74 0.29
N ALA A 26 3.40 -5.34 -0.86
CA ALA A 26 2.71 -5.39 -2.14
C ALA A 26 3.60 -5.91 -3.27
N LYS A 27 2.98 -6.41 -4.34
CA LYS A 27 3.63 -6.75 -5.61
C LYS A 27 3.49 -5.57 -6.57
N ASP A 28 4.60 -5.13 -7.16
CA ASP A 28 4.56 -4.19 -8.28
C ASP A 28 4.16 -4.94 -9.57
N THR A 29 2.93 -4.74 -10.03
CA THR A 29 2.37 -5.48 -11.18
C THR A 29 2.88 -4.96 -12.52
N GLN A 30 3.45 -3.75 -12.55
CA GLN A 30 3.98 -3.14 -13.78
C GLN A 30 5.47 -3.40 -13.96
N MET A 31 6.16 -3.91 -12.93
CA MET A 31 7.54 -4.35 -13.07
C MET A 31 7.58 -5.81 -13.55
N PRO A 32 8.29 -6.14 -14.64
CA PRO A 32 8.29 -7.51 -15.20
C PRO A 32 8.71 -8.59 -14.20
N SER A 33 9.59 -8.25 -13.26
CA SER A 33 10.03 -9.17 -12.20
C SER A 33 8.97 -9.42 -11.12
N GLY A 34 7.86 -8.66 -11.10
CA GLY A 34 6.85 -8.73 -10.05
C GLY A 34 7.44 -8.44 -8.66
N LYS A 35 8.39 -7.50 -8.59
CA LYS A 35 9.14 -7.22 -7.36
C LYS A 35 8.21 -6.90 -6.19
N GLN A 36 8.52 -7.45 -5.02
CA GLN A 36 7.85 -7.07 -3.79
C GLN A 36 8.38 -5.73 -3.27
N VAL A 37 7.45 -4.86 -2.90
CA VAL A 37 7.71 -3.50 -2.43
C VAL A 37 6.89 -3.21 -1.17
N VAL A 38 7.31 -2.20 -0.41
CA VAL A 38 6.55 -1.68 0.73
C VAL A 38 5.81 -0.42 0.29
N VAL A 39 4.49 -0.40 0.49
CA VAL A 39 3.65 0.76 0.20
C VAL A 39 3.20 1.39 1.53
N LYS A 40 3.47 2.67 1.72
CA LYS A 40 2.96 3.45 2.87
C LYS A 40 1.82 4.36 2.40
N ARG A 41 0.58 4.01 2.74
CA ARG A 41 -0.60 4.84 2.48
C ARG A 41 -0.75 5.84 3.61
N LEU A 42 -0.45 7.10 3.33
CA LEU A 42 -0.55 8.18 4.30
C LEU A 42 -2.01 8.53 4.58
N LYS A 43 -2.31 8.89 5.83
CA LYS A 43 -3.60 9.49 6.19
C LYS A 43 -3.64 10.95 5.71
N PRO A 44 -4.81 11.47 5.31
CA PRO A 44 -4.97 12.88 5.04
C PRO A 44 -4.61 13.69 6.29
N VAL A 45 -3.93 14.83 6.11
CA VAL A 45 -3.56 15.73 7.23
C VAL A 45 -4.82 16.38 7.86
N ASN A 46 -5.96 16.35 7.16
CA ASN A 46 -7.18 17.04 7.54
C ASN A 46 -8.35 16.12 7.92
N GLU A 47 -8.09 14.86 8.33
CA GLU A 47 -9.12 14.10 9.06
C GLU A 47 -9.24 14.65 10.50
N ASN A 48 -9.74 15.88 10.61
CA ASN A 48 -10.26 16.42 11.86
C ASN A 48 -11.65 15.81 12.06
N ASN A 49 -11.82 15.03 13.12
CA ASN A 49 -13.14 14.80 13.71
C ASN A 49 -13.57 16.05 14.49
#